data_AF-Q9TTY0-F1
#
_entry.id   AF-Q9TTY0-F1
#
_cell.length_a   1.000
_cell.length_b   1.000
_cell.length_c   1.000
_cell.angle_alpha   90.00
_cell.angle_beta   90.00
_cell.angle_gamma   90.00
#
_symmetry.space_group_name_H-M   'P 1'
#
loop_
_entity.id
_entity.type
_entity.pdbx_description
1 polymer ?
#
loop_
_entity_poly.entity_id
_entity_poly.type
_entity_poly.pdbx_seq_one_letter_code
_entity_poly.pdbx_strand_id
1 'polypeptide(L)'
;SAKEGICIAHSYKIYSNAGEQSFDKLLKKLTSHLPKARVVACFCEGMTVRGLLMAMRRLGLAGEFLLLGSDGWADRYDVTDGYQREAVGGITIKLQSPDVKWFDDYYLKLRPE
;
A
#
# COMPACT_ATOMS: atom_id res chain seq x y z
N SER A 1 7.84 14.08 21.74
CA SER A 1 9.11 14.27 21.03
C SER A 1 8.99 13.64 19.64
N ALA A 2 8.92 14.47 18.59
CA ALA A 2 9.12 14.01 17.22
C ALA A 2 10.61 13.70 17.08
N LYS A 3 11.03 12.49 17.46
CA LYS A 3 12.44 12.14 17.64
C LYS A 3 13.30 12.32 16.37
N GLU A 4 12.65 12.33 15.19
CA GLU A 4 13.30 12.49 13.88
C GLU A 4 12.86 13.78 13.14
N GLY A 5 12.19 14.72 13.82
CA GLY A 5 11.68 15.95 13.18
C GLY A 5 10.51 15.73 12.21
N ILE A 6 9.88 14.55 12.22
CA ILE A 6 8.71 14.22 11.40
C ILE A 6 7.41 14.46 12.19
N CYS A 7 6.45 15.14 11.57
CA CYS A 7 5.11 15.35 12.13
C CYS A 7 4.06 14.50 11.40
N ILE A 8 3.18 13.84 12.15
CA ILE A 8 2.02 13.15 11.60
C ILE A 8 0.90 14.18 11.43
N ALA A 9 0.59 14.53 10.18
CA ALA A 9 -0.41 15.53 9.89
C ALA A 9 -1.82 15.05 10.29
N HIS A 10 -2.17 13.82 9.90
CA HIS A 10 -3.36 13.10 10.37
C HIS A 10 -3.12 11.60 10.41
N SER A 11 -3.87 10.91 11.26
CA SER A 11 -3.90 9.46 11.34
C SER A 11 -5.33 8.97 11.16
N TYR A 12 -5.50 7.98 10.28
CA TYR A 12 -6.78 7.35 10.00
C TYR A 12 -6.65 5.83 10.11
N LYS A 13 -7.79 5.16 10.32
CA LYS A 13 -7.90 3.70 10.30
C LYS A 13 -8.95 3.32 9.28
N ILE A 14 -8.72 2.23 8.58
CA ILE A 14 -9.67 1.61 7.66
C ILE A 14 -9.56 0.09 7.80
N TYR A 15 -10.70 -0.60 7.76
CA TYR A 15 -10.73 -2.05 7.78
C TYR A 15 -10.41 -2.60 6.39
N SER A 16 -9.73 -3.74 6.31
CA SER A 16 -9.36 -4.35 5.02
C SER A 16 -10.58 -4.79 4.19
N ASN A 17 -11.68 -5.13 4.85
CA ASN A 17 -12.96 -5.48 4.23
C ASN A 17 -13.90 -4.27 4.01
N ALA A 18 -13.43 -3.05 4.22
CA ALA A 18 -14.25 -1.87 4.01
C ALA A 18 -14.66 -1.73 2.53
N GLY A 19 -15.89 -1.30 2.27
CA GLY A 19 -16.36 -1.04 0.91
C GLY A 19 -15.64 0.16 0.25
N GLU A 20 -15.70 0.22 -1.08
CA GLU A 20 -15.02 1.24 -1.89
C GLU A 20 -15.26 2.67 -1.44
N GLN A 21 -16.50 3.00 -1.06
CA GLN A 21 -16.88 4.34 -0.61
C GLN A 21 -16.13 4.76 0.67
N SER A 22 -15.70 3.82 1.50
CA SER A 22 -14.91 4.12 2.71
C SER A 22 -13.52 4.59 2.35
N PHE A 23 -12.89 3.98 1.34
CA PHE A 23 -11.60 4.42 0.80
C PHE A 23 -11.72 5.79 0.14
N ASP A 24 -12.80 6.03 -0.63
CA ASP A 24 -13.04 7.33 -1.25
C ASP A 24 -13.21 8.44 -0.20
N LYS A 25 -13.97 8.16 0.87
CA LYS A 25 -14.15 9.10 1.99
C LYS A 25 -12.83 9.36 2.72
N LEU A 26 -11.99 8.34 2.88
CA LEU A 26 -10.67 8.48 3.48
C LEU A 26 -9.77 9.40 2.65
N LEU A 27 -9.66 9.16 1.34
CA LEU A 27 -8.84 9.99 0.45
C LEU A 27 -9.36 11.43 0.39
N LYS A 28 -10.68 11.63 0.33
CA LYS A 28 -11.27 12.98 0.37
C LYS A 28 -10.92 13.75 1.65
N LYS A 29 -10.86 13.06 2.81
CA LYS A 29 -10.42 13.66 4.08
C LYS A 29 -8.94 14.03 4.06
N LEU A 30 -8.11 13.16 3.48
CA LEU A 30 -6.67 13.43 3.33
C LEU A 30 -6.42 14.65 2.43
N THR A 31 -7.12 14.76 1.29
CA THR A 31 -6.97 15.89 0.37
C THR A 31 -7.52 17.21 0.93
N SER A 32 -8.59 17.19 1.72
CA SER A 32 -9.23 18.41 2.22
C SER A 32 -8.51 19.05 3.40
N HIS A 33 -7.86 18.24 4.26
CA HIS A 33 -7.29 18.76 5.49
C HIS A 33 -5.86 19.33 5.32
N LEU A 34 -5.03 18.78 4.42
CA LEU A 34 -3.66 19.24 4.20
C LEU A 34 -3.26 19.19 2.72
N PRO A 35 -3.47 20.28 1.95
CA PRO A 35 -3.10 20.32 0.53
C PRO A 35 -1.59 20.21 0.29
N LYS A 36 -0.75 20.40 1.31
CA LYS A 36 0.71 20.27 1.21
C LYS A 36 1.23 18.86 1.55
N ALA A 37 0.44 18.02 2.23
CA ALA A 37 0.87 16.69 2.64
C ALA A 37 0.70 15.72 1.48
N ARG A 38 1.82 15.38 0.81
CA ARG A 38 1.82 14.48 -0.35
C ARG A 38 2.24 13.05 -0.02
N VAL A 39 2.75 12.79 1.18
CA VAL A 39 3.21 11.45 1.58
C VAL A 39 2.18 10.81 2.50
N VAL A 40 1.78 9.58 2.19
CA VAL A 40 0.88 8.78 3.02
C VAL A 40 1.60 7.49 3.42
N ALA A 41 1.91 7.38 4.71
CA ALA A 41 2.44 6.14 5.29
C ALA A 41 1.28 5.18 5.59
N CYS A 42 1.31 3.98 4.99
CA CYS A 42 0.28 2.96 5.13
C CYS A 42 0.86 1.71 5.82
N PHE A 43 0.51 1.53 7.09
CA PHE A 43 0.68 0.26 7.78
C PHE A 43 -0.55 -0.59 7.54
N CYS A 44 -0.53 -1.32 6.42
CA CYS A 44 -1.73 -1.83 5.78
C CYS A 44 -1.48 -3.22 5.19
N GLU A 45 -2.51 -4.06 5.19
CA GLU A 45 -2.50 -5.28 4.38
C GLU A 45 -2.46 -4.94 2.88
N GLY A 46 -1.90 -5.81 2.05
CA GLY A 46 -1.81 -5.61 0.60
C GLY A 46 -3.15 -5.24 -0.06
N MET A 47 -4.24 -5.92 0.29
CA MET A 47 -5.56 -5.60 -0.28
C MET A 47 -6.12 -4.26 0.19
N THR A 48 -5.71 -3.78 1.37
CA THR A 48 -6.05 -2.43 1.83
C THR A 48 -5.31 -1.38 1.01
N VAL A 49 -4.04 -1.62 0.69
CA VAL A 49 -3.27 -0.75 -0.22
C VAL A 49 -3.89 -0.75 -1.61
N ARG A 50 -4.28 -1.92 -2.13
CA ARG A 50 -5.02 -2.00 -3.40
C ARG A 50 -6.30 -1.17 -3.36
N GLY A 51 -7.08 -1.23 -2.27
CA GLY A 51 -8.27 -0.40 -2.08
C GLY A 51 -7.97 1.10 -2.12
N LEU A 52 -6.83 1.54 -1.59
CA LEU A 52 -6.37 2.93 -1.71
C LEU A 52 -6.04 3.29 -3.15
N LEU A 53 -5.29 2.46 -3.87
CA LEU A 53 -4.94 2.68 -5.27
C LEU A 53 -6.18 2.76 -6.17
N MET A 54 -7.16 1.87 -5.93
CA MET A 54 -8.47 1.90 -6.60
C MET A 54 -9.20 3.23 -6.38
N ALA A 55 -9.23 3.70 -5.13
CA ALA A 55 -9.87 4.97 -4.79
C ALA A 55 -9.10 6.17 -5.39
N MET A 56 -7.77 6.13 -5.42
CA MET A 56 -6.95 7.15 -6.08
C MET A 56 -7.30 7.25 -7.57
N ARG A 57 -7.47 6.11 -8.25
CA ARG A 57 -7.91 6.09 -9.65
C ARG A 57 -9.30 6.69 -9.82
N ARG A 58 -10.28 6.22 -9.05
CA ARG A 58 -11.67 6.72 -9.14
C ARG A 58 -11.77 8.21 -8.90
N LEU A 59 -10.93 8.75 -8.04
CA LEU A 59 -10.92 10.18 -7.68
C LEU A 59 -9.95 11.02 -8.53
N GLY A 60 -9.22 10.42 -9.48
CA GLY A 60 -8.25 11.13 -10.32
C GLY A 60 -7.04 11.66 -9.56
N LEU A 61 -6.65 11.02 -8.45
CA LEU A 61 -5.57 11.44 -7.56
C LEU A 61 -4.21 10.80 -7.89
N ALA A 62 -4.04 10.34 -9.13
CA ALA A 62 -2.77 9.77 -9.58
C ALA A 62 -1.68 10.85 -9.56
N GLY A 63 -0.58 10.58 -8.85
CA GLY A 63 0.52 11.53 -8.67
C GLY A 63 0.31 12.58 -7.56
N GLU A 64 -0.87 12.62 -6.93
CA GLU A 64 -1.13 13.50 -5.79
C GLU A 64 -0.41 13.00 -4.53
N PHE A 65 -0.54 11.70 -4.26
CA PHE A 65 0.07 11.03 -3.12
C PHE A 65 1.21 10.10 -3.51
N LEU A 66 2.28 10.12 -2.72
CA LEU A 66 3.32 9.10 -2.67
C LEU A 66 3.04 8.18 -1.48
N LEU A 67 2.88 6.89 -1.75
CA LEU A 67 2.60 5.90 -0.72
C LEU A 67 3.91 5.32 -0.16
N LEU A 68 4.03 5.32 1.16
CA LEU A 68 5.04 4.54 1.88
C LEU A 68 4.34 3.33 2.51
N GLY A 69 4.48 2.16 1.90
CA GLY A 69 3.81 0.93 2.32
C GLY A 69 4.65 0.07 3.26
N SER A 70 4.00 -0.56 4.24
CA SER A 70 4.60 -1.65 5.01
C SER A 70 4.78 -2.93 4.16
N ASP A 71 5.31 -3.97 4.78
CA ASP A 71 5.54 -5.31 4.21
C ASP A 71 4.27 -6.01 3.70
N GLY A 72 3.08 -5.56 4.13
CA GLY A 72 1.81 -6.00 3.56
C GLY A 72 1.68 -5.70 2.06
N TRP A 73 2.36 -4.66 1.55
CA TRP A 73 2.53 -4.40 0.11
C TRP A 73 3.82 -5.04 -0.41
N ALA A 74 4.99 -4.67 0.11
CA ALA A 74 6.30 -5.19 -0.34
C ALA A 74 6.44 -5.21 -1.88
N ASP A 75 6.75 -6.36 -2.47
CA ASP A 75 6.90 -6.61 -3.91
C ASP A 75 5.70 -7.38 -4.51
N ARG A 76 4.55 -7.35 -3.83
CA ARG A 76 3.36 -8.08 -4.27
C ARG A 76 2.71 -7.46 -5.50
N TYR A 77 2.74 -8.21 -6.60
CA TYR A 77 2.11 -7.80 -7.86
C TYR A 77 0.59 -7.67 -7.77
N ASP A 78 -0.08 -8.54 -7.02
CA ASP A 78 -1.54 -8.51 -6.87
C ASP A 78 -2.07 -7.21 -6.23
N VAL A 79 -1.22 -6.51 -5.47
CA VAL A 79 -1.55 -5.20 -4.91
C VAL A 79 -1.61 -4.12 -5.99
N THR A 80 -0.68 -4.13 -6.94
CA THR A 80 -0.48 -3.03 -7.91
C THR A 80 -1.00 -3.33 -9.31
N ASP A 81 -1.32 -4.58 -9.62
CA ASP A 81 -1.76 -4.97 -10.95
C ASP A 81 -3.04 -4.23 -11.35
N GLY A 82 -2.97 -3.56 -12.51
CA GLY A 82 -3.99 -2.65 -13.03
C GLY A 82 -3.95 -1.22 -12.46
N TYR A 83 -3.19 -0.94 -11.41
CA TYR A 83 -3.09 0.37 -10.74
C TYR A 83 -1.66 0.92 -10.67
N GLN A 84 -0.81 0.53 -11.61
CA GLN A 84 0.60 0.93 -11.67
C GLN A 84 0.76 2.45 -11.74
N ARG A 85 -0.17 3.16 -12.41
CA ARG A 85 -0.16 4.62 -12.52
C ARG A 85 -0.38 5.31 -11.17
N GLU A 86 -1.19 4.73 -10.29
CA GLU A 86 -1.45 5.25 -8.95
C GLU A 86 -0.37 4.83 -7.96
N ALA A 87 0.27 3.68 -8.20
CA ALA A 87 1.33 3.13 -7.35
C ALA A 87 2.73 3.69 -7.65
N VAL A 88 2.92 4.32 -8.81
CA VAL A 88 4.24 4.80 -9.27
C VAL A 88 4.90 5.74 -8.26
N GLY A 89 6.19 5.52 -8.00
CA GLY A 89 6.96 6.28 -7.01
C GLY A 89 6.69 5.86 -5.55
N GLY A 90 5.80 4.90 -5.32
CA GLY A 90 5.60 4.29 -4.01
C GLY A 90 6.87 3.60 -3.51
N ILE A 91 7.12 3.71 -2.21
CA ILE A 91 8.23 3.05 -1.53
C ILE A 91 7.63 2.00 -0.60
N THR A 92 8.14 0.78 -0.64
CA THR A 92 7.71 -0.31 0.24
C THR A 92 8.90 -0.89 0.99
N ILE A 93 8.61 -1.50 2.13
CA ILE A 93 9.58 -2.31 2.86
C ILE A 93 9.24 -3.78 2.69
N LYS A 94 10.27 -4.63 2.66
CA LYS A 94 10.14 -6.09 2.69
C LYS A 94 11.20 -6.62 3.64
N LEU A 95 10.86 -7.63 4.43
CA LEU A 95 11.86 -8.36 5.21
C LEU A 95 12.85 -9.01 4.25
N GLN A 96 14.14 -8.83 4.51
CA GLN A 96 15.16 -9.52 3.74
C GLN A 96 15.12 -11.02 4.07
N SER A 97 14.79 -11.83 3.07
CA SER A 97 14.79 -13.28 3.16
C SER A 97 15.72 -13.85 2.08
N PRO A 98 16.78 -14.60 2.44
CA PRO A 98 17.64 -15.23 1.45
C PRO A 98 16.91 -16.39 0.74
N ASP A 99 17.27 -16.63 -0.52
CA ASP A 99 16.71 -17.73 -1.29
C ASP A 99 17.21 -19.08 -0.76
N VAL A 100 16.27 -20.02 -0.59
CA VAL A 100 16.56 -21.38 -0.13
C VAL A 100 16.47 -22.33 -1.32
N LYS A 101 17.53 -22.36 -2.15
CA LYS A 101 17.54 -23.03 -3.46
C LYS A 101 17.06 -24.50 -3.46
N TRP A 102 17.38 -25.27 -2.41
CA TRP A 102 16.95 -26.68 -2.34
C TRP A 102 15.43 -26.82 -2.17
N PHE A 103 14.78 -25.82 -1.59
CA PHE A 103 13.34 -25.86 -1.34
C PHE A 103 12.53 -25.75 -2.62
N ASP A 104 13.04 -25.01 -3.62
CA ASP A 104 12.43 -24.94 -4.94
C ASP A 104 12.37 -26.33 -5.61
N ASP A 105 13.48 -27.07 -5.58
CA ASP A 105 13.55 -28.43 -6.11
C ASP A 105 12.59 -29.39 -5.39
N TYR A 106 12.46 -29.24 -4.07
CA TYR A 106 11.52 -30.02 -3.26
C TYR A 106 10.07 -29.69 -3.62
N TYR A 107 9.72 -28.39 -3.59
CA TYR A 107 8.37 -27.90 -3.80
C TYR A 107 7.83 -28.26 -5.18
N LEU A 108 8.66 -28.13 -6.23
CA LEU A 108 8.28 -28.42 -7.61
C LEU A 108 8.09 -29.93 -7.90
N LYS A 109 8.55 -30.83 -7.03
CA LYS A 109 8.39 -32.29 -7.18
C LYS A 109 7.16 -32.85 -6.48
N LEU A 110 6.46 -32.03 -5.69
CA LEU A 110 5.21 -32.44 -5.03
C LEU A 110 4.18 -32.87 -6.08
N ARG A 111 3.52 -34.00 -5.83
CA ARG A 111 2.40 -34.49 -6.65
C ARG A 111 1.15 -34.58 -5.77
N PRO A 112 -0.03 -34.24 -6.29
CA PRO A 112 -1.27 -34.55 -5.59
C PRO A 112 -1.37 -36.08 -5.45
N GLU A 113 -1.79 -36.54 -4.26
CA GLU A 113 -2.26 -37.92 -4.09
C GLU A 113 -3.54 -38.18 -4.88
#